data_AF-A0A0L8GDX5-F1
#
_entry.id   AF-A0A0L8GDX5-F1
#
_cell.length_a   1.000
_cell.length_b   1.000
_cell.length_c   1.000
_cell.angle_alpha   90.00
_cell.angle_beta   90.00
_cell.angle_gamma   90.00
#
_symmetry.space_group_name_H-M   'P 1'
#
loop_
_entity.id
_entity.type
_entity.pdbx_description
1 polymer ?
#
loop_
_entity_poly.entity_id
_entity_poly.type
_entity_poly.pdbx_seq_one_letter_code
_entity_poly.pdbx_strand_id
1 'polypeptide(L)'
;ERLRRQLFYGESQRDKHPRYNSTKRFRDAVKSNRKSLNVKVEDWEQMTRDRSFWKQLIYNTCKAFDARSIDQSILKRTLRRQDLTTIPDTFLFDNECEICGRVCCQRAGSHDSIY
;
A
#
# COMPACT_ATOMS: atom_id res chain seq x y z
N GLU A 1 20.51 -58.24 4.56
CA GLU A 1 20.99 -56.94 5.08
C GLU A 1 19.94 -55.88 4.74
N ARG A 2 19.38 -55.18 5.75
CA ARG A 2 18.20 -54.32 5.57
C ARG A 2 18.64 -52.86 5.50
N LEU A 3 18.37 -52.18 4.39
CA LEU A 3 18.69 -50.76 4.21
C LEU A 3 18.14 -49.93 5.38
N ARG A 4 19.02 -49.17 6.06
CA ARG A 4 18.60 -48.22 7.10
C ARG A 4 17.72 -47.16 6.46
N ARG A 5 16.64 -46.78 7.15
CA ARG A 5 15.83 -45.60 6.82
C ARG A 5 16.76 -44.40 6.59
N GLN A 6 17.00 -44.05 5.34
CA GLN A 6 17.51 -42.74 4.99
C GLN A 6 16.43 -41.75 5.44
N LEU A 7 16.76 -40.98 6.47
CA LEU A 7 16.09 -39.71 6.72
C LEU A 7 16.29 -38.87 5.47
N PHE A 8 15.29 -38.88 4.57
CA PHE A 8 15.17 -37.82 3.60
C PHE A 8 14.90 -36.55 4.40
N TYR A 9 15.96 -35.82 4.73
CA TYR A 9 15.86 -34.40 5.00
C TYR A 9 15.49 -33.76 3.67
N GLY A 10 14.20 -33.80 3.32
CA GLY A 10 13.67 -32.75 2.48
C GLY A 10 13.85 -31.49 3.29
N GLU A 11 14.74 -30.60 2.86
CA GLU A 11 14.66 -29.21 3.31
C GLU A 11 13.19 -28.82 3.11
N SER A 12 12.53 -28.46 4.21
CA SER A 12 11.28 -27.73 4.10
C SER A 12 11.65 -26.42 3.43
N GLN A 13 11.61 -26.42 2.10
CA GLN A 13 11.46 -25.22 1.31
C GLN A 13 10.34 -24.48 2.02
N ARG A 14 10.68 -23.35 2.63
CA ARG A 14 9.66 -22.44 3.14
C ARG A 14 8.91 -22.04 1.90
N ASP A 15 7.86 -22.78 1.59
CA ASP A 15 6.97 -22.48 0.49
C ASP A 15 6.43 -21.09 0.82
N LYS A 16 7.08 -20.09 0.22
CA LYS A 16 6.61 -18.71 0.18
C LYS A 16 5.44 -18.73 -0.78
N HIS A 17 4.37 -19.43 -0.40
CA HIS A 17 3.08 -19.17 -0.99
C HIS A 17 2.89 -17.67 -0.84
N PRO A 18 2.72 -16.91 -1.94
CA PRO A 18 2.24 -15.55 -1.84
C PRO A 18 0.95 -15.69 -1.05
N ARG A 19 0.90 -15.17 0.18
CA ARG A 19 -0.37 -15.09 0.89
C ARG A 19 -1.25 -14.28 -0.04
N TYR A 20 -2.18 -14.93 -0.71
CA TYR A 20 -3.25 -14.26 -1.40
C TYR A 20 -4.05 -13.61 -0.29
N ASN A 21 -3.64 -12.40 0.09
CA ASN A 21 -4.32 -11.64 1.11
C ASN A 21 -5.74 -11.45 0.58
N SER A 22 -6.70 -12.05 1.28
CA SER A 22 -8.10 -11.90 0.91
C SER A 22 -8.40 -10.41 0.81
N THR A 23 -9.10 -10.02 -0.26
CA THR A 23 -9.56 -8.65 -0.42
C THR A 23 -10.37 -8.28 0.83
N LYS A 24 -10.07 -7.11 1.42
CA LYS A 24 -10.86 -6.59 2.56
C LYS A 24 -12.34 -6.65 2.19
N ARG A 25 -13.19 -7.06 3.12
CA ARG A 25 -14.64 -6.95 2.93
C ARG A 25 -14.98 -5.48 2.67
N PHE A 26 -16.00 -5.22 1.86
CA PHE A 26 -16.40 -3.85 1.51
C PHE A 26 -16.52 -2.91 2.73
N ARG A 27 -17.17 -3.37 3.81
CA ARG A 27 -17.30 -2.60 5.05
C ARG A 27 -15.96 -2.26 5.71
N ASP A 28 -15.00 -3.18 5.67
CA ASP A 28 -13.68 -2.99 6.27
C ASP A 28 -12.83 -2.04 5.42
N ALA A 29 -12.97 -2.11 4.09
CA ALA A 29 -12.38 -1.16 3.16
C ALA A 29 -12.93 0.27 3.41
N VAL A 30 -14.25 0.43 3.56
CA VAL A 30 -14.85 1.74 3.86
C VAL A 30 -14.33 2.31 5.19
N LYS A 31 -14.23 1.51 6.25
CA LYS A 31 -13.67 1.94 7.54
C LYS A 31 -12.20 2.35 7.45
N SER A 32 -11.42 1.58 6.69
CA SER A 32 -9.99 1.85 6.43
C SER A 32 -9.83 3.16 5.66
N ASN A 33 -10.55 3.30 4.54
CA ASN A 33 -10.45 4.44 3.65
C ASN A 33 -10.94 5.72 4.33
N ARG A 34 -11.92 5.62 5.25
CA ARG A 34 -12.37 6.77 6.07
C ARG A 34 -11.21 7.45 6.80
N LYS A 35 -10.25 6.69 7.34
CA LYS A 35 -9.07 7.27 7.99
C LYS A 35 -8.19 8.02 6.99
N SER A 36 -8.03 7.47 5.80
CA SER A 36 -7.21 8.04 4.72
C SER A 36 -7.81 9.27 4.03
N LEU A 37 -9.11 9.53 4.22
CA LEU A 37 -9.81 10.69 3.65
C LEU A 37 -9.55 12.00 4.43
N ASN A 38 -8.83 11.96 5.56
CA ASN A 38 -8.44 13.12 6.37
C ASN A 38 -9.60 14.05 6.79
N VAL A 39 -10.82 13.52 6.87
CA VAL A 39 -11.98 14.26 7.39
C VAL A 39 -12.14 13.89 8.86
N LYS A 40 -11.94 14.86 9.75
CA LYS A 40 -12.15 14.72 11.19
C LYS A 40 -13.57 14.26 11.48
N VAL A 41 -13.74 13.26 12.35
CA VAL A 41 -15.06 12.67 12.62
C VAL A 41 -15.96 13.68 13.35
N GLU A 42 -15.35 14.55 14.14
CA GLU A 42 -16.00 15.59 14.94
C GLU A 42 -16.75 16.60 14.06
N ASP A 43 -16.24 16.86 12.85
CA ASP A 43 -16.82 17.85 11.95
C ASP A 43 -17.97 17.27 11.09
N TRP A 44 -18.19 15.95 11.11
CA TRP A 44 -19.16 15.29 10.20
C TRP A 44 -20.59 15.74 10.48
N GLU A 45 -20.99 15.83 11.75
CA GLU A 45 -22.33 16.27 12.10
C GLU A 45 -22.59 17.72 11.67
N GLN A 46 -21.56 18.56 11.69
CA GLN A 46 -21.68 19.95 11.24
C GLN A 46 -21.74 20.02 9.71
N MET A 47 -20.85 19.30 9.03
CA MET A 47 -20.76 19.31 7.56
C MET A 47 -21.97 18.66 6.89
N THR A 48 -22.58 17.65 7.52
CA THR A 48 -23.77 16.96 6.99
C THR A 48 -25.06 17.79 7.07
N ARG A 49 -25.08 18.88 7.85
CA ARG A 49 -26.23 19.81 7.90
C ARG A 49 -26.50 20.43 6.55
N ASP A 50 -25.45 20.75 5.81
CA ASP A 50 -25.56 21.11 4.40
C ASP A 50 -25.26 19.88 3.52
N ARG A 51 -26.34 19.29 3.03
CA ARG A 51 -26.27 18.10 2.16
C ARG A 51 -25.51 18.36 0.86
N SER A 52 -25.57 19.57 0.32
CA SER A 52 -24.93 19.91 -0.95
C SER A 52 -23.42 20.01 -0.78
N PHE A 53 -22.98 20.74 0.25
CA PHE A 53 -21.60 20.83 0.67
C PHE A 53 -21.01 19.46 1.01
N TRP A 54 -21.72 18.67 1.83
CA TRP A 54 -21.28 17.32 2.20
C TRP A 54 -21.01 16.43 0.98
N LYS A 55 -21.92 16.44 0.01
CA LYS A 55 -21.77 15.64 -1.21
C LYS A 55 -20.53 16.06 -2.00
N GLN A 56 -20.29 17.36 -2.16
CA GLN A 56 -19.12 17.88 -2.87
C GLN A 56 -17.81 17.56 -2.13
N LEU A 57 -17.79 17.72 -0.81
CA LEU A 57 -16.64 17.42 0.02
C LEU A 57 -16.25 15.94 -0.09
N ILE A 58 -17.21 15.02 0.06
CA ILE A 58 -16.96 13.58 -0.05
C ILE A 58 -16.50 13.22 -1.47
N TYR A 59 -17.12 13.78 -2.51
CA TYR A 59 -16.68 13.53 -3.88
C TYR A 59 -15.23 13.97 -4.12
N ASN A 60 -14.87 15.19 -3.70
CA ASN A 60 -13.54 15.74 -3.91
C ASN A 60 -12.48 14.96 -3.13
N THR A 61 -12.77 14.62 -1.87
CA THR A 61 -11.85 13.82 -1.02
C THR A 61 -11.66 12.41 -1.56
N CYS A 62 -12.72 11.73 -1.98
CA CYS A 62 -12.63 10.42 -2.63
C CYS A 62 -11.85 10.50 -3.96
N LYS A 63 -12.11 11.49 -4.80
CA LYS A 63 -11.39 11.69 -6.06
C LYS A 63 -9.89 11.87 -5.85
N ALA A 64 -9.51 12.66 -4.83
CA ALA A 64 -8.10 12.82 -4.46
C ALA A 64 -7.49 11.53 -3.90
N PHE A 65 -8.23 10.78 -3.09
CA PHE A 65 -7.79 9.48 -2.58
C PHE A 65 -7.57 8.45 -3.69
N ASP A 66 -8.48 8.38 -4.66
CA ASP A 66 -8.38 7.48 -5.81
C ASP A 66 -7.18 7.84 -6.70
N ALA A 67 -6.97 9.13 -6.97
CA ALA A 67 -5.78 9.61 -7.70
C ALA A 67 -4.48 9.16 -7.02
N ARG A 68 -4.33 9.41 -5.71
CA ARG A 68 -3.16 8.95 -4.94
C ARG A 68 -2.98 7.44 -4.97
N SER A 69 -4.08 6.67 -4.92
CA SER A 69 -4.04 5.21 -4.96
C SER A 69 -3.58 4.68 -6.32
N ILE A 70 -3.99 5.34 -7.40
CA ILE A 70 -3.52 5.04 -8.77
C ILE A 70 -2.02 5.35 -8.88
N ASP A 71 -1.60 6.54 -8.44
CA ASP A 71 -0.19 6.96 -8.50
C ASP A 71 0.72 5.99 -7.71
N GLN A 72 0.30 5.59 -6.51
CA GLN A 72 1.01 4.57 -5.73
C GLN A 72 1.09 3.21 -6.44
N SER A 73 0.01 2.80 -7.12
CA SER A 73 -0.01 1.54 -7.87
C SER A 73 0.95 1.60 -9.08
N ILE A 74 0.97 2.73 -9.79
CA ILE A 74 1.91 3.00 -10.88
C ILE A 74 3.34 2.97 -10.35
N LEU A 75 3.64 3.71 -9.28
CA LEU A 75 4.95 3.76 -8.63
C LEU A 75 5.43 2.36 -8.22
N LYS A 76 4.57 1.56 -7.57
CA LYS A 76 4.90 0.17 -7.22
C LYS A 76 5.17 -0.68 -8.46
N ARG A 77 4.49 -0.41 -9.58
CA ARG A 77 4.68 -1.14 -10.84
C ARG A 77 5.97 -0.75 -11.56
N THR A 78 6.32 0.55 -11.60
CA THR A 78 7.56 1.06 -12.20
C THR A 78 8.77 0.56 -11.42
N LEU A 79 8.71 0.60 -10.09
CA LEU A 79 9.75 0.03 -9.21
C LEU A 79 9.97 -1.46 -9.46
N ARG A 80 8.90 -2.26 -9.63
CA ARG A 80 9.03 -3.69 -9.99
C ARG A 80 9.65 -3.91 -11.37
N ARG A 81 9.46 -2.97 -12.30
CA ARG A 81 10.07 -2.99 -13.63
C ARG A 81 11.50 -2.44 -13.63
N GLN A 82 11.98 -1.89 -12.51
CA GLN A 82 13.25 -1.16 -12.41
C GLN A 82 13.36 0.00 -13.40
N ASP A 83 12.21 0.54 -13.83
CA ASP A 83 12.16 1.70 -14.71
C ASP A 83 12.17 2.97 -13.85
N LEU A 84 13.39 3.41 -13.53
CA LEU A 84 13.64 4.57 -12.66
C LEU A 84 13.38 5.90 -13.37
N THR A 85 13.25 5.91 -14.70
CA THR A 85 13.07 7.15 -15.50
C THR A 85 11.69 7.77 -15.33
N THR A 86 10.70 6.97 -14.94
CA THR A 86 9.30 7.40 -14.76
C THR A 86 8.99 7.68 -13.28
N ILE A 87 9.98 7.55 -12.39
CA ILE A 87 9.80 7.74 -10.95
C ILE A 87 10.14 9.19 -10.61
N PRO A 88 9.33 9.89 -9.80
CA PRO A 88 9.67 11.24 -9.37
C PRO A 88 11.02 11.29 -8.67
N ASP A 89 11.87 12.25 -9.02
CA ASP A 89 13.21 12.41 -8.46
C ASP A 89 13.21 12.48 -6.92
N THR A 90 12.21 13.15 -6.33
CA THR A 90 12.03 13.22 -4.88
C THR A 90 11.92 11.84 -4.24
N PHE A 91 11.22 10.89 -4.89
CA PHE A 91 11.10 9.53 -4.39
C PHE A 91 12.43 8.76 -4.52
N LEU A 92 13.22 9.02 -5.57
CA LEU A 92 14.53 8.40 -5.73
C LEU A 92 15.46 8.84 -4.61
N PHE A 93 15.61 10.16 -4.40
CA PHE A 93 16.47 10.71 -3.36
C PHE A 93 16.10 10.25 -1.94
N ASP A 94 14.82 10.27 -1.58
CA ASP A 94 14.36 9.89 -0.23
C ASP A 94 14.50 8.37 0.05
N ASN A 95 14.63 7.56 -1.00
CA ASN A 95 14.66 6.11 -0.89
C ASN A 95 15.95 5.48 -1.41
N GLU A 96 16.93 6.26 -1.80
CA GLU A 96 18.27 5.78 -2.13
C GLU A 96 19.04 5.38 -0.87
N CYS A 97 19.69 4.23 -0.94
CA CYS A 97 20.57 3.78 0.12
C CYS A 97 21.91 4.52 0.03
N GLU A 98 22.27 5.30 1.05
CA GLU A 98 23.54 6.05 1.12
C GLU A 98 24.79 5.15 1.01
N ILE A 99 24.67 3.85 1.30
CA ILE A 99 25.79 2.89 1.30
C ILE A 99 25.99 2.24 -0.07
N CYS A 100 24.90 1.98 -0.82
CA CYS A 100 24.99 1.22 -2.08
C CYS A 100 24.32 1.88 -3.29
N GLY A 101 23.76 3.09 -3.13
CA GLY A 101 23.15 3.89 -4.20
C GLY A 101 21.88 3.28 -4.81
N ARG A 102 21.35 2.19 -4.24
CA ARG A 102 20.15 1.53 -4.75
C ARG A 102 18.89 2.09 -4.10
N VAL A 103 17.84 2.25 -4.90
CA VAL A 103 16.50 2.63 -4.41
C VAL A 103 15.88 1.47 -3.64
N CYS A 104 15.62 1.67 -2.35
CA CYS A 104 15.02 0.70 -1.46
C CYS A 104 13.50 0.62 -1.68
N CYS A 105 13.06 -0.31 -2.53
CA CYS A 105 11.64 -0.52 -2.85
C CYS A 105 10.75 -0.94 -1.66
N GLN A 106 11.32 -1.29 -0.49
CA GLN A 106 10.55 -1.64 0.70
C GLN A 106 9.81 -0.45 1.31
N ARG A 107 10.37 0.77 1.21
CA ARG A 107 9.78 2.00 1.78
C ARG A 107 8.57 2.52 1.00
N ALA A 108 8.43 2.12 -0.27
CA ALA A 108 7.26 2.41 -1.11
C ALA A 108 5.92 1.89 -0.54
N GLY A 109 5.97 0.96 0.43
CA GLY A 109 4.79 0.44 1.13
C GLY A 109 4.66 0.90 2.59
N SER A 110 5.61 1.70 3.11
CA SER A 110 5.68 2.06 4.54
C SER A 110 5.11 3.44 4.86
N HIS A 111 4.79 4.25 3.85
CA HIS A 111 4.23 5.60 4.03
C HIS A 111 2.75 5.61 4.49
N ASP A 112 2.18 4.43 4.76
CA ASP A 112 0.83 4.22 5.31
C ASP A 112 0.82 3.98 6.84
N SER A 113 1.96 4.09 7.54
CA SER A 113 2.06 3.82 9.00
C SER A 113 2.45 5.02 9.86
N ILE A 114 2.36 6.23 9.33
CA ILE A 114 2.44 7.45 10.14
C ILE A 114 1.16 8.21 9.83
N TYR A 115 0.33 8.40 10.87
CA TYR A 115 -1.08 8.84 10.93
C TYR A 115 -2.16 7.75 10.94
#